data_AF-A0A4S2MB90-F1
#
_entry.id   AF-A0A4S2MB90-F1
#
_cell.length_a   1.000
_cell.length_b   1.000
_cell.length_c   1.000
_cell.angle_alpha   90.00
_cell.angle_beta   90.00
_cell.angle_gamma   90.00
#
_symmetry.space_group_name_H-M   'P 1'
#
loop_
_entity.id
_entity.type
_entity.pdbx_description
1 polymer ?
#
loop_
_entity_poly.entity_id
_entity_poly.type
_entity_poly.pdbx_seq_one_letter_code
_entity_poly.pdbx_strand_id
1 'polypeptide(L)'
;MGRTHSQLCHPVHAAINEQTEELIRHYEMQVGSLSRKHTKKIRRRVFHHVQSCIPIEFLEPNCAIYTAHGGLNARQRATLRALVNYAFLRAVHIRQTSNVLLLDGPPSISDLSSNITHGDTTDLERGNGTGTRFIVRNELTAR
;
A
#
# COMPACT_ATOMS: atom_id res chain seq x y z
N MET A 1 -12.53 12.84 -20.65
CA MET A 1 -13.31 11.60 -20.51
C MET A 1 -13.46 11.30 -19.03
N GLY A 2 -14.66 11.56 -18.48
CA GLY A 2 -14.93 11.41 -17.04
C GLY A 2 -14.90 9.94 -16.65
N ARG A 3 -14.15 9.61 -15.60
CA ARG A 3 -14.22 8.29 -14.95
C ARG A 3 -15.67 8.11 -14.53
N THR A 4 -16.42 7.25 -15.21
CA THR A 4 -17.69 6.72 -14.71
C THR A 4 -17.35 6.14 -13.35
N HIS A 5 -17.78 6.79 -12.27
CA HIS A 5 -17.58 6.26 -10.93
C HIS A 5 -18.20 4.86 -10.94
N SER A 6 -17.37 3.81 -10.85
CA SER A 6 -17.84 2.45 -10.76
C SER A 6 -18.76 2.37 -9.54
N GLN A 7 -20.07 2.31 -9.77
CA GLN A 7 -21.05 2.20 -8.69
C GLN A 7 -20.87 0.81 -8.11
N LEU A 8 -20.18 0.74 -6.96
CA LEU A 8 -20.12 -0.47 -6.16
C LEU A 8 -21.55 -0.86 -5.83
N CYS A 9 -21.88 -2.14 -5.96
CA CYS A 9 -23.21 -2.57 -5.55
C CYS A 9 -23.43 -2.33 -4.05
N HIS A 10 -24.67 -2.01 -3.66
CA HIS A 10 -24.99 -1.77 -2.25
C HIS A 10 -24.55 -2.94 -1.34
N PRO A 11 -24.78 -4.23 -1.70
CA PRO A 11 -24.28 -5.36 -0.91
C PRO A 11 -22.75 -5.42 -0.78
N VAL A 12 -22.00 -5.07 -1.83
CA VAL A 12 -20.53 -5.00 -1.80
C VAL A 12 -20.07 -3.85 -0.91
N HIS A 13 -20.67 -2.68 -1.06
CA HIS A 13 -20.35 -1.53 -0.23
C HIS A 13 -20.58 -1.82 1.26
N ALA A 14 -21.71 -2.47 1.59
CA ALA A 14 -22.01 -2.91 2.95
C ALA A 14 -20.97 -3.90 3.48
N ALA A 15 -20.62 -4.93 2.69
CA ALA A 15 -19.62 -5.93 3.09
C ALA A 15 -18.22 -5.33 3.29
N ILE A 16 -17.81 -4.38 2.43
CA ILE A 16 -16.55 -3.65 2.59
C ILE A 16 -16.53 -2.88 3.91
N ASN A 17 -17.63 -2.17 4.21
CA ASN A 17 -17.73 -1.39 5.44
C ASN A 17 -17.72 -2.29 6.68
N GLU A 18 -18.52 -3.35 6.72
CA GLU A 18 -18.57 -4.30 7.82
C GLU A 18 -17.18 -4.87 8.14
N GLN A 19 -16.49 -5.37 7.11
CA GLN A 19 -15.13 -5.90 7.28
C GLN A 19 -14.13 -4.82 7.72
N THR A 20 -14.26 -3.60 7.21
CA THR A 20 -13.39 -2.49 7.59
C THR A 20 -13.59 -2.11 9.07
N GLU A 21 -14.84 -2.05 9.54
CA GLU A 21 -15.15 -1.77 10.94
C GLU A 21 -14.66 -2.87 11.88
N GLU A 22 -14.81 -4.14 11.49
CA GLU A 22 -14.26 -5.28 12.24
C GLU A 22 -12.75 -5.14 12.41
N LEU A 23 -12.01 -4.87 11.33
CA LEU A 23 -10.56 -4.68 11.36
C LEU A 23 -10.13 -3.47 12.19
N ILE A 24 -10.87 -2.35 12.10
CA ILE A 24 -10.63 -1.16 12.93
C ILE A 24 -10.75 -1.52 14.39
N ARG A 25 -11.83 -2.22 14.79
CA ARG A 25 -12.04 -2.64 16.17
C ARG A 25 -10.94 -3.56 16.66
N HIS A 26 -10.53 -4.55 15.86
CA HIS A 26 -9.39 -5.42 16.21
C HIS A 26 -8.09 -4.65 16.36
N TYR A 27 -7.83 -3.70 15.46
CA TYR A 27 -6.64 -2.88 15.53
C TYR A 27 -6.65 -1.97 16.77
N GLU A 28 -7.79 -1.35 17.10
CA GLU A 28 -7.97 -0.57 18.34
C GLU A 28 -7.72 -1.42 19.60
N MET A 29 -8.12 -2.69 19.62
CA MET A 29 -7.80 -3.57 20.74
C MET A 29 -6.28 -3.84 20.86
N GLN A 30 -5.54 -3.85 19.75
CA GLN A 30 -4.10 -4.11 19.74
C GLN A 30 -3.24 -2.89 20.07
N VAL A 31 -3.60 -1.70 19.57
CA VAL A 31 -2.81 -0.48 19.73
C VAL A 31 -3.37 0.50 20.77
N GLY A 32 -4.47 0.12 21.43
CA GLY A 32 -5.27 1.03 22.23
C GLY A 32 -6.18 1.91 21.37
N SER A 33 -6.74 2.97 21.97
CA SER A 33 -7.73 3.79 21.28
C SER A 33 -7.15 4.54 20.07
N LEU A 34 -7.85 4.46 18.94
CA LEU A 34 -7.57 5.31 17.78
C LEU A 34 -8.33 6.62 17.88
N SER A 35 -7.70 7.71 17.47
CA SER A 35 -8.40 8.99 17.32
C SER A 35 -9.40 8.91 16.18
N ARG A 36 -10.55 9.60 16.31
CA ARG A 36 -11.56 9.69 15.25
C ARG A 36 -10.96 10.13 13.89
N LYS A 37 -9.97 11.02 13.92
CA LYS A 37 -9.24 11.49 12.74
C LYS A 37 -8.46 10.35 12.08
N HIS A 38 -7.80 9.51 12.86
CA HIS A 38 -7.06 8.34 12.35
C HIS A 38 -8.01 7.30 11.76
N THR A 39 -9.07 6.93 12.48
CA THR A 39 -10.08 5.98 12.01
C THR A 39 -10.66 6.42 10.67
N LYS A 40 -11.04 7.71 10.54
CA LYS A 40 -11.53 8.27 9.27
C LYS A 40 -10.50 8.19 8.13
N LYS A 41 -9.21 8.38 8.42
CA LYS A 41 -8.14 8.31 7.41
C LYS A 41 -7.89 6.88 6.95
N ILE A 42 -7.95 5.90 7.87
CA ILE A 42 -7.86 4.47 7.54
C ILE A 42 -9.03 4.07 6.65
N ARG A 43 -10.29 4.34 7.05
CA ARG A 43 -11.50 4.05 6.26
C ARG A 43 -11.40 4.56 4.83
N ARG A 44 -11.03 5.84 4.67
CA ARG A 44 -10.85 6.46 3.34
C ARG A 44 -9.79 5.76 2.50
N ARG A 45 -8.65 5.40 3.09
CA ARG A 45 -7.57 4.71 2.38
C ARG A 45 -7.98 3.32 1.94
N VAL A 46 -8.64 2.57 2.83
CA VAL A 46 -9.18 1.24 2.53
C VAL A 46 -10.16 1.34 1.38
N PHE A 47 -11.18 2.20 1.51
CA PHE A 47 -12.23 2.35 0.51
C PHE A 47 -11.67 2.75 -0.86
N HIS A 48 -10.80 3.76 -0.90
CA HIS A 48 -10.19 4.20 -2.15
C HIS A 48 -9.34 3.10 -2.80
N HIS A 49 -8.57 2.35 -2.01
CA HIS A 49 -7.78 1.26 -2.54
C HIS A 49 -8.68 0.17 -3.10
N VAL A 50 -9.64 -0.33 -2.30
CA VAL A 50 -10.60 -1.35 -2.72
C VAL A 50 -11.31 -0.93 -3.99
N GLN A 51 -11.87 0.28 -4.06
CA GLN A 51 -12.55 0.78 -5.25
C GLN A 51 -11.65 0.80 -6.50
N SER A 52 -10.35 1.04 -6.34
CA SER A 52 -9.41 1.08 -7.47
C SER A 52 -9.01 -0.29 -8.02
N CYS A 53 -9.14 -1.35 -7.22
CA CYS A 53 -8.71 -2.70 -7.58
C CYS A 53 -9.82 -3.75 -7.45
N ILE A 54 -11.07 -3.31 -7.25
CA ILE A 54 -12.19 -4.22 -7.07
C ILE A 54 -12.44 -4.99 -8.38
N PRO A 55 -12.61 -6.31 -8.32
CA PRO A 55 -12.96 -7.09 -9.49
C PRO A 55 -14.27 -6.61 -10.12
N ILE A 56 -14.34 -6.63 -11.45
CA ILE A 56 -15.48 -6.12 -12.23
C ILE A 56 -16.81 -6.81 -11.89
N GLU A 57 -16.75 -8.07 -11.41
CA GLU A 57 -17.92 -8.81 -10.94
C GLU A 57 -18.69 -8.06 -9.84
N PHE A 58 -18.01 -7.29 -8.99
CA PHE A 58 -18.62 -6.55 -7.88
C PHE A 58 -19.23 -5.20 -8.26
N LEU A 59 -19.16 -4.82 -9.53
CA LEU A 59 -19.69 -3.58 -10.06
C LEU A 59 -21.07 -3.79 -10.70
N GLU A 60 -21.80 -2.69 -10.89
CA GLU A 60 -23.01 -2.69 -11.73
C GLU A 60 -22.73 -3.23 -13.14
N PRO A 61 -23.63 -4.03 -13.73
CA PRO A 61 -25.05 -4.26 -13.36
C PRO A 61 -25.31 -5.44 -12.40
N ASN A 62 -24.26 -6.11 -11.88
CA ASN A 62 -24.42 -7.35 -11.09
C ASN A 62 -25.13 -7.14 -9.74
N CYS A 63 -25.41 -5.90 -9.34
CA CYS A 63 -26.23 -5.54 -8.17
C CYS A 63 -27.51 -6.37 -8.07
N ALA A 64 -28.25 -6.48 -9.18
CA ALA A 64 -29.54 -7.14 -9.20
C ALA A 64 -29.42 -8.64 -8.87
N ILE A 65 -28.33 -9.28 -9.33
CA ILE A 65 -28.02 -10.69 -9.06
C ILE A 65 -27.80 -10.90 -7.56
N TYR A 66 -26.99 -10.04 -6.93
CA TYR A 66 -26.73 -10.15 -5.50
C TYR A 66 -27.99 -9.98 -4.67
N THR A 67 -28.82 -8.98 -4.96
CA THR A 67 -30.06 -8.76 -4.22
C THR A 67 -31.03 -9.93 -4.41
N ALA A 68 -31.16 -10.47 -5.63
CA ALA A 68 -32.03 -11.60 -5.93
C ALA A 68 -31.62 -12.89 -5.21
N HIS A 69 -30.32 -13.11 -4.98
CA HIS A 69 -29.80 -14.30 -4.31
C HIS A 69 -29.60 -14.12 -2.80
N GLY A 70 -30.18 -13.07 -2.18
CA GLY A 70 -30.07 -12.83 -0.74
C GLY A 70 -28.71 -12.27 -0.29
N GLY A 71 -27.94 -11.69 -1.22
CA GLY A 71 -26.67 -11.02 -0.99
C GLY A 71 -25.48 -11.74 -1.63
N LEU A 72 -24.29 -11.47 -1.09
CA LEU A 72 -23.05 -12.06 -1.57
C LEU A 72 -22.90 -13.50 -1.06
N ASN A 73 -22.52 -14.41 -1.96
CA ASN A 73 -22.21 -15.79 -1.61
C ASN A 73 -20.89 -15.89 -0.83
N ALA A 74 -20.60 -17.08 -0.28
CA ALA A 74 -19.42 -17.30 0.56
C ALA A 74 -18.09 -16.97 -0.15
N ARG A 75 -17.97 -17.34 -1.43
CA ARG A 75 -16.76 -17.08 -2.23
C ARG A 75 -16.54 -15.59 -2.44
N GLN A 76 -17.59 -14.87 -2.82
CA GLN A 76 -17.58 -13.42 -3.00
C GLN A 76 -17.20 -12.68 -1.71
N ARG A 77 -17.78 -13.09 -0.58
CA ARG A 77 -17.42 -12.56 0.74
C ARG A 77 -15.94 -12.80 1.07
N ALA A 78 -15.42 -13.99 0.80
CA ALA A 78 -14.00 -14.30 1.01
C ALA A 78 -13.07 -13.43 0.14
N THR A 79 -13.43 -13.22 -1.13
CA THR A 79 -12.69 -12.33 -2.04
C THR A 79 -12.66 -10.89 -1.52
N LEU A 80 -13.82 -10.34 -1.13
CA LEU A 80 -13.88 -8.99 -0.56
C LEU A 80 -13.09 -8.89 0.74
N ARG A 81 -13.19 -9.91 1.61
CA ARG A 81 -12.44 -9.95 2.87
C ARG A 81 -10.93 -9.89 2.64
N ALA A 82 -10.40 -10.69 1.72
CA ALA A 82 -8.99 -10.67 1.38
C ALA A 82 -8.55 -9.30 0.85
N LEU A 83 -9.36 -8.70 -0.02
CA LEU A 83 -9.08 -7.38 -0.60
C LEU A 83 -9.07 -6.28 0.47
N VAL A 84 -10.07 -6.28 1.36
CA VAL A 84 -10.17 -5.32 2.47
C VAL A 84 -9.03 -5.50 3.46
N ASN A 85 -8.67 -6.75 3.81
CA ASN A 85 -7.54 -7.03 4.70
C ASN A 85 -6.23 -6.46 4.14
N TYR A 86 -5.95 -6.71 2.86
CA TYR A 86 -4.77 -6.16 2.19
C TYR A 86 -4.78 -4.63 2.19
N ALA A 87 -5.90 -4.03 1.80
CA ALA A 87 -6.07 -2.58 1.79
C ALA A 87 -5.86 -1.95 3.18
N PHE A 88 -6.34 -2.62 4.22
CA PHE A 88 -6.21 -2.21 5.61
C PHE A 88 -4.76 -2.25 6.09
N LEU A 89 -4.07 -3.38 5.89
CA LEU A 89 -2.66 -3.52 6.23
C LEU A 89 -1.81 -2.45 5.53
N ARG A 90 -2.08 -2.20 4.25
CA ARG A 90 -1.43 -1.14 3.49
C ARG A 90 -1.71 0.25 4.08
N ALA A 91 -2.96 0.53 4.46
CA ALA A 91 -3.34 1.82 5.05
C ALA A 91 -2.64 2.09 6.39
N VAL A 92 -2.51 1.05 7.23
CA VAL A 92 -1.80 1.08 8.52
C VAL A 92 -0.29 1.23 8.29
N HIS A 93 0.30 0.45 7.38
CA HIS A 93 1.74 0.51 7.10
C HIS A 93 2.18 1.87 6.58
N ILE A 94 1.44 2.47 5.64
CA ILE A 94 1.75 3.83 5.14
C ILE A 94 1.74 4.84 6.30
N ARG A 95 0.86 4.67 7.30
CA ARG A 95 0.85 5.55 8.47
C ARG A 95 2.12 5.37 9.30
N GLN A 96 2.48 4.13 9.63
CA GLN A 96 3.66 3.84 10.44
C GLN A 96 4.91 4.43 9.80
N THR A 97 5.10 4.20 8.50
CA THR A 97 6.23 4.74 7.73
C THR A 97 6.19 6.26 7.57
N SER A 98 5.01 6.87 7.35
CA SER A 98 4.90 8.34 7.30
C SER A 98 5.24 9.00 8.64
N ASN A 99 4.93 8.35 9.77
CA ASN A 99 5.28 8.87 11.08
C ASN A 99 6.79 8.76 11.36
N VAL A 100 7.42 7.66 10.93
CA VAL A 100 8.89 7.47 11.04
C VAL A 100 9.63 8.53 10.22
N LEU A 101 9.24 8.73 8.95
CA LEU A 101 9.86 9.74 8.08
C LEU A 101 9.65 11.19 8.54
N LEU A 102 8.61 11.47 9.32
CA LEU A 102 8.40 12.78 9.93
C LEU A 102 9.24 13.01 11.19
N LEU A 103 9.71 11.93 11.84
CA LEU A 103 10.57 11.99 13.02
C LEU A 103 12.06 12.07 12.65
N ASP A 104 12.46 11.40 11.57
CA ASP A 104 13.88 11.29 11.18
C ASP A 104 14.38 12.43 10.28
N GLY A 105 13.50 13.31 9.81
CA GLY A 105 13.85 14.30 8.78
C GLY A 105 14.35 13.66 7.48
N PRO A 106 14.53 14.42 6.39
CA PRO A 106 15.28 13.90 5.26
C PRO A 106 16.71 13.55 5.72
N PRO A 107 17.28 12.40 5.35
CA PRO A 107 18.66 12.09 5.68
C PRO A 107 19.55 13.22 5.17
N SER A 108 20.29 13.85 6.09
CA SER A 108 21.27 14.89 5.77
C SER A 108 22.31 14.29 4.83
N ILE A 109 22.32 14.72 3.57
CA ILE A 109 23.37 14.43 2.59
C ILE A 109 24.52 15.40 2.84
N SER A 110 25.10 15.35 4.03
CA SER A 110 26.28 16.11 4.40
C SER A 110 27.03 15.20 5.36
N ASP A 111 28.00 14.45 4.82
CA ASP A 111 29.19 13.89 5.52
C ASP A 111 29.89 12.75 4.73
N LEU A 112 29.81 12.74 3.39
CA LEU A 112 30.84 12.08 2.55
C LEU A 112 31.75 13.13 1.91
N SER A 113 32.43 13.90 2.75
CA SER A 113 33.57 14.70 2.33
C SER A 113 34.76 14.37 3.22
N SER A 114 35.47 13.29 2.88
CA SER A 114 36.82 13.05 3.40
C SER A 114 37.74 12.53 2.30
N ASN A 115 38.54 13.46 1.80
CA ASN A 115 39.94 13.33 1.37
C ASN A 115 40.31 12.10 0.54
N ILE A 116 40.28 12.25 -0.79
CA ILE A 116 41.15 11.46 -1.66
C ILE A 116 42.20 12.41 -2.25
N THR A 117 43.42 12.24 -1.76
CA THR A 117 44.65 12.88 -2.21
C THR A 117 44.87 12.60 -3.69
N HIS A 118 45.15 13.66 -4.46
CA HIS A 118 45.50 13.59 -5.87
C HIS A 118 46.74 12.71 -6.11
N GLY A 119 46.55 11.60 -6.81
CA GLY A 119 47.60 10.88 -7.53
C GLY A 119 47.52 11.28 -9.00
N ASP A 120 48.51 12.06 -9.43
CA ASP A 120 48.69 12.58 -10.77
C ASP A 120 48.94 11.44 -11.78
N THR A 121 48.26 11.48 -12.93
CA THR A 121 48.71 10.88 -14.22
C THR A 121 47.76 11.35 -15.33
N THR A 122 48.08 12.52 -15.84
CA THR A 122 48.19 12.87 -17.27
C THR A 122 47.54 11.95 -18.31
N ASP A 123 46.72 12.61 -19.13
CA ASP A 123 46.53 12.46 -20.58
C ASP A 123 45.32 11.68 -21.14
N LEU A 124 44.31 12.49 -21.52
CA LEU A 124 43.64 12.55 -22.82
C LEU A 124 43.12 11.24 -23.45
N GLU A 125 41.82 10.98 -23.39
CA GLU A 125 40.84 11.46 -24.38
C GLU A 125 39.43 10.92 -24.08
N ARG A 126 38.47 11.69 -24.58
CA ARG A 126 37.05 11.79 -24.23
C ARG A 126 36.20 10.72 -24.93
N GLY A 127 35.36 10.00 -24.18
CA GLY A 127 34.31 9.14 -24.75
C GLY A 127 33.37 8.57 -23.69
N ASN A 128 32.15 9.09 -23.64
CA ASN A 128 31.13 8.86 -22.60
C ASN A 128 30.64 7.41 -22.46
N GLY A 129 30.45 6.96 -21.21
CA GLY A 129 29.46 5.94 -20.86
C GLY A 129 30.01 4.67 -20.20
N THR A 130 30.46 4.76 -18.95
CA THR A 130 30.91 3.62 -18.14
C THR A 130 29.73 2.73 -17.75
N GLY A 131 29.54 1.64 -18.47
CA GLY A 131 28.84 0.48 -17.92
C GLY A 131 29.79 -0.36 -17.08
N THR A 132 29.41 -0.73 -15.86
CA THR A 132 29.77 -2.06 -15.34
C THR A 132 28.85 -2.56 -14.24
N ARG A 133 28.19 -3.68 -14.56
CA ARG A 133 27.73 -4.80 -13.71
C ARG A 133 27.88 -4.65 -12.19
N PHE A 134 26.75 -4.73 -11.49
CA PHE A 134 26.71 -5.10 -10.09
C PHE A 134 27.05 -6.59 -9.92
N ILE A 135 28.12 -6.89 -9.18
CA ILE A 135 28.42 -8.22 -8.67
C ILE A 135 27.64 -8.39 -7.36
N VAL A 136 26.65 -9.29 -7.36
CA VAL A 136 25.94 -9.69 -6.14
C VAL A 136 26.81 -10.70 -5.40
N ARG A 137 27.34 -10.31 -4.24
CA ARG A 137 27.99 -11.23 -3.29
C ARG A 137 26.89 -11.95 -2.50
N ASN A 138 26.75 -13.25 -2.73
CA ASN A 138 25.87 -14.13 -1.98
C ASN A 138 26.62 -14.58 -0.70
N GLU A 139 26.21 -14.10 0.46
CA GLU A 139 26.69 -14.64 1.74
C GLU A 139 25.78 -15.78 2.20
N LEU A 140 26.07 -16.98 1.71
CA LEU A 140 25.62 -18.23 2.34
C LEU A 140 26.66 -18.60 3.40
N THR A 141 26.35 -18.31 4.66
CA THR A 141 27.13 -18.81 5.80
C THR A 141 26.79 -20.27 6.05
N ALA A 142 27.85 -21.07 6.09
CA ALA A 142 27.86 -22.51 6.31
C ALA A 142 27.59 -22.89 7.78
N ARG A 143 27.00 -24.07 7.98
CA ARG A 143 27.46 -25.06 8.96
C ARG A 143 27.43 -26.44 8.33
#